data_AF-A0A2D6JPK3-F1
#
_entry.id   AF-A0A2D6JPK3-F1
#
_cell.length_a   1.000
_cell.length_b   1.000
_cell.length_c   1.000
_cell.angle_alpha   90.00
_cell.angle_beta   90.00
_cell.angle_gamma   90.00
#
_symmetry.space_group_name_H-M   'P 1'
#
loop_
_entity.id
_entity.type
_entity.pdbx_description
1 polymer ?
#
loop_
_entity_poly.entity_id
_entity_poly.type
_entity_poly.pdbx_seq_one_letter_code
_entity_poly.pdbx_strand_id
1 'polypeptide(L)'
;MTMARKKGGGKGRQRARQRAQYDELDKYPVMPPHAFARIVRDKQTLNIIYQIIEPPLTKKEQEQRDEIMDIFIRSLTANIEEIDSNPEAYVRTAMDKVIKSYSMKINKKSKSKLFYYLRRDLIGYGKMDVLMNDVNVEDISLDGTNVPIFAYHRKFESVETTCVWETDEELESYVIKLAQRCGKHISVAEPLLDATLMDGSRIVMKLGHEISTRGSAFCIRRFKDDPFSPADIVAFRTMSSLMVAYLWIAFQNEVPMLFVGGTASGKTTTL
;
A
#
# COMPACT_ATOMS: atom_id res chain seq x y z
N MET A 1 32.60 -38.71 19.16
CA MET A 1 33.03 -37.59 18.29
C MET A 1 31.82 -37.05 17.56
N THR A 2 31.43 -35.84 17.92
CA THR A 2 30.14 -35.20 17.60
C THR A 2 30.21 -34.51 16.24
N MET A 3 29.36 -34.91 15.28
CA MET A 3 29.20 -34.18 14.01
C MET A 3 28.29 -32.97 14.22
N ALA A 4 28.87 -31.77 14.13
CA ALA A 4 28.15 -30.50 14.15
C ALA A 4 27.54 -30.20 12.76
N ARG A 5 26.20 -30.15 12.71
CA ARG A 5 25.40 -29.74 11.54
C ARG A 5 25.47 -28.21 11.38
N LYS A 6 26.26 -27.71 10.42
CA LYS A 6 26.24 -26.29 10.00
C LYS A 6 24.93 -25.96 9.27
N LYS A 7 23.94 -25.39 9.98
CA LYS A 7 22.77 -24.71 9.39
C LYS A 7 23.00 -23.19 9.41
N GLY A 8 23.52 -22.62 8.33
CA GLY A 8 23.76 -21.16 8.22
C GLY A 8 23.84 -20.58 6.80
N GLY A 9 23.55 -21.35 5.74
CA GLY A 9 23.87 -20.97 4.36
C GLY A 9 22.76 -20.31 3.51
N GLY A 10 21.52 -20.18 4.02
CA GLY A 10 20.36 -19.81 3.19
C GLY A 10 20.32 -18.34 2.75
N LYS A 11 20.53 -17.40 3.68
CA LYS A 11 20.39 -15.95 3.40
C LYS A 11 21.49 -15.37 2.52
N GLY A 12 22.71 -15.92 2.59
CA GLY A 12 23.84 -15.48 1.76
C GLY A 12 23.68 -15.85 0.29
N ARG A 13 23.21 -17.08 0.00
CA ARG A 13 22.95 -17.55 -1.36
C ARG A 13 21.82 -16.79 -2.06
N GLN A 14 20.74 -16.48 -1.33
CA GLN A 14 19.59 -15.77 -1.89
C GLN A 14 19.92 -14.30 -2.22
N ARG A 15 20.67 -13.62 -1.34
CA ARG A 15 21.19 -12.26 -1.60
C ARG A 15 22.19 -12.21 -2.76
N ALA A 16 23.07 -13.21 -2.86
CA ALA A 16 24.01 -13.32 -3.98
C ALA A 16 23.26 -13.51 -5.31
N ARG A 17 22.23 -14.36 -5.34
CA ARG A 17 21.40 -14.61 -6.52
C ARG A 17 20.57 -13.37 -6.93
N GLN A 18 20.02 -12.64 -5.97
CA GLN A 18 19.33 -11.37 -6.25
C GLN A 18 20.27 -10.28 -6.78
N ARG A 19 21.51 -10.16 -6.27
CA ARG A 19 22.52 -9.23 -6.81
C ARG A 19 23.02 -9.63 -8.20
N ALA A 20 23.00 -10.92 -8.51
CA ALA A 20 23.35 -11.42 -9.84
C ALA A 20 22.28 -11.06 -10.88
N GLN A 21 21.00 -10.98 -10.49
CA GLN A 21 19.88 -10.71 -11.40
C GLN A 21 19.45 -9.24 -11.46
N TYR A 22 19.60 -8.49 -10.36
CA TYR A 22 19.07 -7.14 -10.24
C TYR A 22 20.13 -6.12 -9.85
N ASP A 23 20.04 -4.92 -10.43
CA ASP A 23 20.74 -3.72 -9.95
C ASP A 23 19.83 -2.93 -9.00
N GLU A 24 20.31 -2.63 -7.80
CA GLU A 24 19.55 -1.85 -6.82
C GLU A 24 19.67 -0.36 -7.15
N LEU A 25 18.55 0.28 -7.48
CA LEU A 25 18.50 1.70 -7.82
C LEU A 25 18.21 2.56 -6.59
N ASP A 26 17.34 2.07 -5.71
CA ASP A 26 16.95 2.81 -4.50
C ASP A 26 16.44 1.86 -3.41
N LYS A 27 16.53 2.29 -2.16
CA LYS A 27 15.94 1.58 -1.02
C LYS A 27 15.70 2.55 0.14
N TYR A 28 14.45 2.67 0.54
CA TYR A 28 14.05 3.60 1.59
C TYR A 28 12.95 3.01 2.51
N PRO A 29 12.87 3.47 3.77
CA PRO A 29 11.80 3.05 4.68
C PRO A 29 10.45 3.64 4.25
N VAL A 30 9.39 2.84 4.37
CA VAL A 30 8.00 3.30 4.18
C VAL A 30 7.29 3.29 5.52
N MET A 31 7.30 2.16 6.23
CA MET A 31 6.78 2.04 7.60
C MET A 31 7.85 1.44 8.51
N PRO A 32 8.84 2.24 8.95
CA PRO A 32 9.91 1.75 9.79
C PRO A 32 9.36 1.29 11.17
N PRO A 33 9.92 0.22 11.75
CA PRO A 33 11.04 -0.60 11.27
C PRO A 33 10.62 -1.79 10.39
N HIS A 34 9.36 -1.92 10.01
CA HIS A 34 8.80 -3.15 9.45
C HIS A 34 8.82 -3.21 7.92
N ALA A 35 8.46 -2.13 7.23
CA ALA A 35 8.29 -2.13 5.78
C ALA A 35 9.19 -1.13 5.06
N PHE A 36 9.76 -1.57 3.94
CA PHE A 36 10.66 -0.80 3.08
C PHE A 36 10.27 -0.99 1.62
N ALA A 37 10.48 0.06 0.83
CA ALA A 37 10.48 -0.01 -0.62
C ALA A 37 11.91 -0.29 -1.10
N ARG A 38 12.05 -1.18 -2.09
CA ARG A 38 13.32 -1.39 -2.79
C ARG A 38 13.08 -1.35 -4.29
N ILE A 39 13.67 -0.37 -4.95
CA ILE A 39 13.58 -0.22 -6.39
C ILE A 39 14.78 -0.90 -7.03
N VAL A 40 14.50 -1.81 -7.94
CA VAL A 40 15.53 -2.55 -8.67
C VAL A 40 15.31 -2.48 -10.16
N ARG A 41 16.40 -2.61 -10.93
CA ARG A 41 16.35 -2.86 -12.37
C ARG A 41 16.70 -4.31 -12.62
N ASP A 42 15.86 -5.02 -13.38
CA ASP A 42 16.21 -6.34 -13.88
C ASP A 42 17.30 -6.22 -14.97
N LYS A 43 18.38 -6.99 -14.84
CA LYS A 43 19.52 -6.90 -15.77
C LYS A 43 19.23 -7.44 -17.17
N GLN A 44 18.20 -8.28 -17.31
CA GLN A 44 17.82 -8.89 -18.58
C GLN A 44 16.74 -8.10 -19.29
N THR A 45 15.66 -7.74 -18.58
CA THR A 45 14.53 -7.03 -19.18
C THR A 45 14.68 -5.51 -19.15
N LEU A 46 15.60 -4.99 -18.33
CA LEU A 46 15.77 -3.56 -18.01
C LEU A 46 14.55 -2.91 -17.33
N ASN A 47 13.52 -3.70 -17.01
CA ASN A 47 12.34 -3.21 -16.31
C ASN A 47 12.72 -2.76 -14.90
N ILE A 48 12.09 -1.67 -14.46
CA ILE A 48 12.18 -1.19 -13.09
C ILE A 48 11.07 -1.84 -12.27
N ILE A 49 11.46 -2.49 -11.19
CA ILE A 49 10.58 -3.26 -10.32
C ILE A 49 10.59 -2.64 -8.93
N TYR A 50 9.41 -2.33 -8.41
CA TYR A 50 9.15 -1.96 -7.04
C TYR A 50 8.99 -3.22 -6.18
N GLN A 51 9.97 -3.51 -5.33
CA GLN A 51 9.91 -4.63 -4.40
C GLN A 51 9.43 -4.18 -3.04
N ILE A 52 8.29 -4.72 -2.62
CA ILE A 52 7.75 -4.55 -1.27
C ILE A 52 8.56 -5.45 -0.32
N ILE A 53 9.22 -4.87 0.68
CA ILE A 53 9.97 -5.61 1.70
C ILE A 53 9.25 -5.50 3.03
N GLU A 54 8.63 -6.59 3.46
CA GLU A 54 7.98 -6.73 4.77
C GLU A 54 8.75 -7.70 5.68
N PRO A 55 8.44 -7.74 6.99
CA PRO A 55 9.10 -8.65 7.90
C PRO A 55 8.78 -10.11 7.56
N PRO A 56 9.75 -10.96 7.20
CA PRO A 56 9.44 -12.34 6.84
C PRO A 56 8.91 -13.12 8.05
N LEU A 57 7.82 -13.84 7.85
CA LEU A 57 7.27 -14.78 8.81
C LEU A 57 7.85 -16.18 8.58
N THR A 58 8.21 -16.87 9.67
CA THR A 58 8.43 -18.32 9.65
C THR A 58 7.08 -19.05 9.57
N LYS A 59 7.07 -20.32 9.14
CA LYS A 59 5.83 -21.13 9.10
C LYS A 59 5.05 -21.08 10.43
N LYS A 60 5.76 -21.22 11.55
CA LYS A 60 5.18 -21.10 12.89
C LYS A 60 4.59 -19.72 13.17
N GLU A 61 5.28 -18.65 12.78
CA GLU A 61 4.75 -17.28 12.95
C GLU A 61 3.52 -17.05 12.05
N GLN A 62 3.46 -17.67 10.87
CA GLN A 62 2.32 -17.59 9.98
C GLN A 62 1.09 -18.33 10.55
N GLU A 63 1.28 -19.56 11.05
CA GLU A 63 0.23 -20.31 11.77
C GLU A 63 -0.30 -19.52 12.98
N GLN A 64 0.60 -18.92 13.76
CA GLN A 64 0.22 -18.07 14.89
C GLN A 64 -0.56 -16.82 14.45
N ARG A 65 -0.18 -16.20 13.33
CA ARG A 65 -0.89 -15.05 12.77
C ARG A 65 -2.31 -15.43 12.37
N ASP A 66 -2.45 -16.55 11.66
CA ASP A 66 -3.75 -17.02 11.16
C ASP A 66 -4.68 -17.43 12.30
N GLU A 67 -4.15 -18.11 13.32
CA GLU A 67 -4.90 -18.46 14.54
C GLU A 67 -5.37 -17.22 15.29
N ILE A 68 -4.49 -16.23 15.50
CA ILE A 68 -4.88 -14.96 16.16
C ILE A 68 -5.93 -14.23 15.34
N MET A 69 -5.81 -14.22 14.01
CA MET A 69 -6.76 -13.54 13.12
C MET A 69 -8.15 -14.21 13.17
N ASP A 70 -8.23 -15.54 13.13
CA ASP A 70 -9.49 -16.28 13.21
C ASP A 70 -10.18 -16.05 14.56
N ILE A 71 -9.42 -16.11 15.67
CA ILE A 71 -9.95 -15.79 17.01
C ILE A 71 -10.45 -14.35 17.05
N PHE A 72 -9.68 -13.41 16.49
CA PHE A 72 -10.06 -12.00 16.46
C PHE A 72 -11.39 -11.79 15.74
N ILE A 73 -11.54 -12.35 14.53
CA ILE A 73 -12.77 -12.27 13.72
C ILE A 73 -13.97 -12.84 14.47
N ARG A 74 -13.81 -13.99 15.15
CA ARG A 74 -14.89 -14.59 15.95
C ARG A 74 -15.23 -13.78 17.20
N SER A 75 -14.25 -13.09 17.76
CA SER A 75 -14.39 -12.31 18.99
C SER A 75 -14.93 -10.89 18.78
N LEU A 76 -15.07 -10.43 17.53
CA LEU A 76 -15.67 -9.12 17.20
C LEU A 76 -17.16 -9.11 17.58
N THR A 77 -17.42 -8.96 18.87
CA THR A 77 -18.76 -8.75 19.43
C THR A 77 -18.92 -7.25 19.66
N ALA A 78 -19.44 -6.56 18.64
CA ALA A 78 -20.36 -5.42 18.75
C ALA A 78 -19.98 -4.14 19.55
N ASN A 79 -18.69 -3.80 19.75
CA ASN A 79 -18.31 -2.47 20.28
C ASN A 79 -17.62 -1.64 19.20
N ILE A 80 -18.42 -1.04 18.31
CA ILE A 80 -17.97 -0.20 17.19
C ILE A 80 -17.32 1.11 17.71
N GLU A 81 -17.79 1.63 18.84
CA GLU A 81 -17.36 2.93 19.40
C GLU A 81 -15.91 2.92 19.96
N GLU A 82 -15.45 1.80 20.53
CA GLU A 82 -14.06 1.67 21.02
C GLU A 82 -13.04 1.50 19.88
N ILE A 83 -13.50 1.04 18.71
CA ILE A 83 -12.65 0.82 17.53
C ILE A 83 -12.29 2.15 16.87
N ASP A 84 -13.24 3.08 16.77
CA ASP A 84 -13.07 4.31 15.98
C ASP A 84 -12.11 5.33 16.60
N SER A 85 -11.96 5.35 17.92
CA SER A 85 -11.13 6.37 18.59
C SER A 85 -9.63 6.05 18.57
N ASN A 86 -9.24 4.76 18.66
CA ASN A 86 -7.85 4.34 18.44
C ASN A 86 -7.79 2.87 17.97
N PRO A 87 -7.99 2.60 16.67
CA PRO A 87 -8.02 1.25 16.12
C PRO A 87 -6.74 0.47 16.40
N GLU A 88 -5.58 1.13 16.37
CA GLU A 88 -4.29 0.48 16.56
C GLU A 88 -4.12 -0.02 18.00
N ALA A 89 -4.46 0.80 18.99
CA ALA A 89 -4.39 0.42 20.40
C ALA A 89 -5.35 -0.72 20.73
N TYR A 90 -6.55 -0.71 20.11
CA TYR A 90 -7.51 -1.79 20.22
C TYR A 90 -6.95 -3.12 19.71
N VAL A 91 -6.45 -3.15 18.47
CA VAL A 91 -5.85 -4.36 17.88
C VAL A 91 -4.67 -4.87 18.71
N ARG A 92 -3.86 -3.96 19.25
CA ARG A 92 -2.72 -4.32 20.10
C ARG A 92 -3.18 -5.01 21.39
N THR A 93 -4.19 -4.44 22.04
CA THR A 93 -4.74 -4.96 23.29
C THR A 93 -5.44 -6.30 23.08
N ALA A 94 -6.20 -6.43 21.98
CA ALA A 94 -6.86 -7.68 21.62
C ALA A 94 -5.85 -8.79 21.31
N MET A 95 -4.80 -8.50 20.52
CA MET A 95 -3.71 -9.44 20.28
C MET A 95 -3.09 -9.91 21.61
N ASP A 96 -2.83 -9.00 22.54
CA ASP A 96 -2.24 -9.34 23.84
C ASP A 96 -3.16 -10.22 24.70
N LYS A 97 -4.47 -9.98 24.65
CA LYS A 97 -5.48 -10.84 25.30
C LYS A 97 -5.46 -12.25 24.72
N VAL A 98 -5.48 -12.39 23.39
CA VAL A 98 -5.46 -13.70 22.69
C VAL A 98 -4.18 -14.47 23.01
N ILE A 99 -3.02 -13.81 22.94
CA ILE A 99 -1.73 -14.46 23.27
C ILE A 99 -1.73 -15.00 24.69
N LYS A 100 -2.32 -14.24 25.64
CA LYS A 100 -2.39 -14.62 27.06
C LYS A 100 -3.40 -15.75 27.31
N SER A 101 -4.62 -15.66 26.75
CA SER A 101 -5.68 -16.65 26.99
C SER A 101 -5.33 -18.02 26.40
N TYR A 102 -4.72 -18.04 25.22
CA TYR A 102 -4.30 -19.27 24.55
C TYR A 102 -2.88 -19.71 24.92
N SER A 103 -2.22 -19.05 25.88
CA SER A 103 -0.86 -19.37 26.36
C SER A 103 0.17 -19.53 25.23
N MET A 104 0.05 -18.71 24.18
CA MET A 104 0.89 -18.78 22.99
C MET A 104 2.33 -18.36 23.32
N LYS A 105 3.30 -19.22 22.99
CA LYS A 105 4.73 -18.92 23.18
C LYS A 105 5.26 -18.06 22.04
N ILE A 106 5.20 -16.74 22.20
CA ILE A 106 5.63 -15.75 21.21
C ILE A 106 6.70 -14.83 21.83
N ASN A 107 7.85 -14.69 21.16
CA ASN A 107 8.91 -13.79 21.61
C ASN A 107 8.62 -12.33 21.20
N LYS A 108 9.32 -11.35 21.79
CA LYS A 108 9.12 -9.91 21.53
C LYS A 108 9.26 -9.52 20.04
N LYS A 109 10.22 -10.12 19.31
CA LYS A 109 10.43 -9.83 17.88
C LYS A 109 9.27 -10.37 17.03
N SER A 110 8.87 -11.62 17.26
CA SER A 110 7.73 -12.25 16.59
C SER A 110 6.45 -11.49 16.90
N LYS A 111 6.20 -11.11 18.16
CA LYS A 111 5.06 -10.27 18.55
C LYS A 111 4.98 -8.98 17.74
N SER A 112 6.10 -8.30 17.56
CA SER A 112 6.16 -7.06 16.75
C SER A 112 5.85 -7.31 15.27
N LYS A 113 6.30 -8.43 14.68
CA LYS A 113 5.94 -8.80 13.30
C LYS A 113 4.46 -9.15 13.17
N LEU A 114 3.94 -9.98 14.08
CA LEU A 114 2.52 -10.38 14.08
C LEU A 114 1.62 -9.15 14.18
N PHE A 115 1.97 -8.22 15.07
CA PHE A 115 1.27 -6.96 15.19
C PHE A 115 1.28 -6.14 13.90
N TYR A 116 2.43 -6.08 13.20
CA TYR A 116 2.52 -5.42 11.89
C TYR A 116 1.51 -6.01 10.90
N TYR A 117 1.45 -7.34 10.77
CA TYR A 117 0.53 -8.01 9.84
C TYR A 117 -0.94 -7.84 10.26
N LEU A 118 -1.26 -7.93 11.55
CA LEU A 118 -2.63 -7.68 12.03
C LEU A 118 -3.08 -6.25 11.75
N ARG A 119 -2.24 -5.25 12.07
CA ARG A 119 -2.53 -3.84 11.76
C ARG A 119 -2.70 -3.65 10.25
N ARG A 120 -1.80 -4.22 9.45
CA ARG A 120 -1.81 -4.14 7.98
C ARG A 120 -3.10 -4.71 7.37
N ASP A 121 -3.58 -5.84 7.87
CA ASP A 121 -4.71 -6.57 7.28
C ASP A 121 -6.08 -6.13 7.84
N LEU A 122 -6.14 -5.69 9.10
CA LEU A 122 -7.39 -5.24 9.75
C LEU A 122 -7.64 -3.74 9.54
N ILE A 123 -6.60 -2.91 9.65
CA ILE A 123 -6.70 -1.45 9.61
C ILE A 123 -6.07 -0.90 8.32
N GLY A 124 -4.98 -1.48 7.85
CA GLY A 124 -4.30 -1.07 6.63
C GLY A 124 -4.98 -1.57 5.36
N TYR A 125 -4.28 -1.45 4.23
CA TYR A 125 -4.78 -1.87 2.90
C TYR A 125 -4.34 -3.30 2.52
N GLY A 126 -3.99 -4.15 3.50
CA GLY A 126 -3.56 -5.53 3.26
C GLY A 126 -2.25 -5.61 2.48
N LYS A 127 -2.19 -6.42 1.41
CA LYS A 127 -0.98 -6.57 0.57
C LYS A 127 -0.50 -5.24 -0.03
N MET A 128 -1.40 -4.29 -0.24
CA MET A 128 -1.11 -2.97 -0.79
C MET A 128 -0.65 -1.94 0.22
N ASP A 129 -0.67 -2.26 1.52
CA ASP A 129 -0.45 -1.27 2.59
C ASP A 129 0.86 -0.51 2.40
N VAL A 130 1.93 -1.17 1.97
CA VAL A 130 3.21 -0.51 1.69
C VAL A 130 3.10 0.49 0.55
N LEU A 131 2.42 0.14 -0.56
CA LEU A 131 2.22 1.06 -1.69
C LEU A 131 1.35 2.26 -1.29
N MET A 132 0.32 2.03 -0.48
CA MET A 132 -0.58 3.08 0.01
C MET A 132 0.07 4.01 1.03
N ASN A 133 1.09 3.56 1.76
CA ASN A 133 1.83 4.40 2.71
C ASN A 133 3.11 5.01 2.12
N ASP A 134 3.46 4.71 0.87
CA ASP A 134 4.66 5.25 0.23
C ASP A 134 4.40 6.62 -0.40
N VAL A 135 5.00 7.68 0.13
CA VAL A 135 4.84 9.05 -0.37
C VAL A 135 5.28 9.25 -1.83
N ASN A 136 6.07 8.33 -2.40
CA ASN A 136 6.54 8.41 -3.78
C ASN A 136 5.60 7.73 -4.78
N VAL A 137 4.58 7.00 -4.32
CA VAL A 137 3.59 6.33 -5.17
C VAL A 137 2.37 7.22 -5.35
N GLU A 138 2.05 7.59 -6.60
CA GLU A 138 0.95 8.51 -6.92
C GLU A 138 -0.29 7.79 -7.45
N ASP A 139 -0.08 6.83 -8.35
CA ASP A 139 -1.15 6.03 -8.92
C ASP A 139 -0.85 4.55 -8.71
N ILE A 140 -1.90 3.76 -8.51
CA ILE A 140 -1.82 2.31 -8.37
C ILE A 140 -2.88 1.68 -9.27
N SER A 141 -2.49 0.73 -10.10
CA SER A 141 -3.39 0.06 -11.04
C SER A 141 -3.20 -1.45 -10.99
N LEU A 142 -4.31 -2.17 -10.88
CA LEU A 142 -4.38 -3.62 -10.99
C LEU A 142 -5.35 -3.98 -12.11
N ASP A 143 -4.86 -4.72 -13.10
CA ASP A 143 -5.63 -5.09 -14.29
C ASP A 143 -6.32 -6.46 -14.20
N GLY A 144 -6.08 -7.23 -13.13
CA GLY A 144 -6.69 -8.56 -12.98
C GLY A 144 -5.93 -9.50 -12.05
N THR A 145 -6.44 -10.72 -11.97
CA THR A 145 -5.83 -11.83 -11.24
C THR A 145 -4.58 -12.33 -11.94
N ASN A 146 -3.57 -12.73 -11.16
CA ASN A 146 -2.25 -13.15 -11.62
C ASN A 146 -1.54 -12.08 -12.47
N VAL A 147 -1.91 -10.81 -12.28
CA VAL A 147 -1.23 -9.65 -12.85
C VAL A 147 -0.61 -8.85 -11.71
N PRO A 148 0.66 -8.45 -11.80
CA PRO A 148 1.26 -7.56 -10.82
C PRO A 148 0.56 -6.20 -10.85
N ILE A 149 0.47 -5.58 -9.67
CA ILE A 149 0.12 -4.17 -9.59
C ILE A 149 1.19 -3.36 -10.32
N PHE A 150 0.76 -2.38 -11.11
CA PHE A 150 1.60 -1.31 -11.61
C PHE A 150 1.40 -0.05 -10.77
N ALA A 151 2.48 0.63 -10.43
CA ALA A 151 2.45 1.88 -9.69
C ALA A 151 3.13 2.98 -10.49
N TYR A 152 2.64 4.21 -10.38
CA TYR A 152 3.35 5.40 -10.87
C TYR A 152 4.18 5.98 -9.73
N HIS A 153 5.50 5.81 -9.82
CA HIS A 153 6.47 6.27 -8.83
C HIS A 153 7.11 7.60 -9.28
N ARG A 154 7.09 8.63 -8.43
CA ARG A 154 7.58 9.99 -8.76
C ARG A 154 8.94 10.07 -9.47
N LYS A 155 9.89 9.23 -9.03
CA LYS A 155 11.25 9.19 -9.56
C LYS A 155 11.47 8.20 -10.71
N PHE A 156 10.66 7.16 -10.79
CA PHE A 156 10.90 6.00 -11.66
C PHE A 156 9.76 5.74 -12.64
N GLU A 157 8.75 6.62 -12.64
CA GLU A 157 7.54 6.56 -13.47
C GLU A 157 6.80 5.23 -13.28
N SER A 158 6.31 4.62 -14.36
CA SER A 158 5.58 3.36 -14.29
C SER A 158 6.52 2.22 -13.88
N VAL A 159 6.24 1.61 -12.74
CA VAL A 159 7.00 0.47 -12.19
C VAL A 159 6.08 -0.70 -11.92
N GLU A 160 6.55 -1.89 -12.30
CA GLU A 160 5.90 -3.15 -11.94
C GLU A 160 6.19 -3.45 -10.47
N THR A 161 5.21 -3.89 -9.70
CA THR A 161 5.40 -4.21 -8.28
C THR A 161 5.42 -5.72 -8.03
N THR A 162 5.98 -6.13 -6.89
CA THR A 162 5.92 -7.54 -6.44
C THR A 162 4.56 -7.93 -5.83
N CYS A 163 3.54 -7.08 -5.88
CA CYS A 163 2.23 -7.34 -5.30
C CYS A 163 1.30 -7.97 -6.35
N VAL A 164 0.84 -9.19 -6.09
CA VAL A 164 -0.02 -9.99 -6.98
C VAL A 164 -1.11 -10.67 -6.15
N TRP A 165 -2.30 -10.83 -6.75
CA TRP A 165 -3.31 -11.77 -6.30
C TRP A 165 -3.30 -13.00 -7.20
N GLU A 166 -3.20 -14.18 -6.60
CA GLU A 166 -3.03 -15.43 -7.34
C GLU A 166 -4.38 -16.01 -7.79
N THR A 167 -5.46 -15.69 -7.08
CA THR A 167 -6.81 -16.24 -7.34
C THR A 167 -7.87 -15.15 -7.37
N ASP A 168 -8.92 -15.37 -8.17
CA ASP A 168 -10.07 -14.46 -8.27
C ASP A 168 -10.77 -14.33 -6.93
N GLU A 169 -10.92 -15.43 -6.19
CA GLU A 169 -11.54 -15.46 -4.86
C GLU A 169 -10.86 -14.51 -3.87
N GLU A 170 -9.52 -14.47 -3.86
CA GLU A 170 -8.78 -13.58 -2.96
C GLU A 170 -8.94 -12.12 -3.38
N LEU A 171 -8.91 -11.85 -4.68
CA LEU A 171 -9.02 -10.51 -5.24
C LEU A 171 -10.44 -9.95 -5.10
N GLU A 172 -11.46 -10.71 -5.42
CA GLU A 172 -12.86 -10.35 -5.25
C GLU A 172 -13.19 -10.09 -3.78
N SER A 173 -12.74 -10.97 -2.87
CA SER A 173 -12.88 -10.77 -1.43
C SER A 173 -12.23 -9.44 -1.00
N TYR A 174 -11.05 -9.12 -1.56
CA TYR A 174 -10.36 -7.86 -1.29
C TYR A 174 -11.15 -6.64 -1.81
N VAL A 175 -11.61 -6.67 -3.06
CA VAL A 175 -12.39 -5.58 -3.68
C VAL A 175 -13.70 -5.33 -2.92
N ILE A 176 -14.43 -6.39 -2.55
CA ILE A 176 -15.67 -6.28 -1.78
C ILE A 176 -15.40 -5.67 -0.40
N LYS A 177 -14.37 -6.14 0.30
CA LYS A 177 -13.96 -5.57 1.60
C LYS A 177 -13.56 -4.10 1.46
N LEU A 178 -12.82 -3.74 0.42
CA LEU A 178 -12.38 -2.36 0.20
C LEU A 178 -13.58 -1.44 -0.10
N ALA A 179 -14.53 -1.89 -0.92
CA ALA A 179 -15.78 -1.17 -1.18
C ALA A 179 -16.57 -0.90 0.11
N GLN A 180 -16.75 -1.92 0.95
CA GLN A 180 -17.44 -1.78 2.25
C GLN A 180 -16.75 -0.76 3.16
N ARG A 181 -15.41 -0.75 3.18
CA ARG A 181 -14.64 0.24 3.95
C ARG A 181 -14.76 1.67 3.41
N CYS A 182 -15.11 1.83 2.14
CA CYS A 182 -15.46 3.13 1.57
C CYS A 182 -16.93 3.53 1.85
N GLY A 183 -17.66 2.72 2.62
CA GLY A 183 -19.10 2.93 2.89
C GLY A 183 -19.98 2.64 1.68
N LYS A 184 -19.50 1.87 0.71
CA LYS A 184 -20.24 1.50 -0.51
C LYS A 184 -20.35 -0.01 -0.67
N HIS A 185 -21.23 -0.44 -1.57
CA HIS A 185 -21.39 -1.84 -1.92
C HIS A 185 -21.08 -2.05 -3.40
N ILE A 186 -20.48 -3.20 -3.71
CA ILE A 186 -20.21 -3.66 -5.07
C ILE A 186 -20.71 -5.10 -5.17
N SER A 187 -21.33 -5.47 -6.30
CA SER A 187 -21.93 -6.79 -6.48
C SER A 187 -21.86 -7.21 -7.94
N VAL A 188 -22.18 -8.46 -8.26
CA VAL A 188 -22.22 -8.93 -9.66
C VAL A 188 -23.30 -8.19 -10.46
N ALA A 189 -24.39 -7.76 -9.82
CA ALA A 189 -25.43 -6.95 -10.45
C ALA A 189 -24.99 -5.50 -10.72
N GLU A 190 -24.15 -4.96 -9.83
CA GLU A 190 -23.56 -3.61 -9.95
C GLU A 190 -22.03 -3.71 -9.80
N PRO A 191 -21.34 -4.16 -10.86
CA PRO A 191 -19.92 -4.54 -10.76
C PRO A 191 -18.97 -3.36 -10.91
N LEU A 192 -19.47 -2.14 -11.13
CA LEU A 192 -18.66 -0.92 -11.27
C LEU A 192 -18.88 0.00 -10.08
N LEU A 193 -17.79 0.45 -9.47
CA LEU A 193 -17.84 1.32 -8.30
C LEU A 193 -16.78 2.43 -8.39
N ASP A 194 -17.22 3.67 -8.24
CA ASP A 194 -16.36 4.84 -7.98
C ASP A 194 -16.52 5.24 -6.51
N ALA A 195 -15.41 5.37 -5.77
CA ALA A 195 -15.42 5.67 -4.35
C ALA A 195 -14.22 6.52 -3.92
N THR A 196 -14.29 6.99 -2.67
CA THR A 196 -13.19 7.66 -1.98
C THR A 196 -12.71 6.76 -0.85
N LEU A 197 -11.40 6.50 -0.81
CA LEU A 197 -10.74 5.73 0.23
C LEU A 197 -10.65 6.53 1.54
N MET A 198 -10.28 5.87 2.64
CA MET A 198 -10.19 6.49 3.97
C MET A 198 -9.13 7.59 4.07
N ASP A 199 -8.09 7.53 3.21
CA ASP A 199 -7.05 8.54 3.06
C ASP A 199 -7.44 9.69 2.10
N GLY A 200 -8.67 9.67 1.57
CA GLY A 200 -9.16 10.67 0.61
C GLY A 200 -8.80 10.37 -0.85
N SER A 201 -7.98 9.35 -1.11
CA SER A 201 -7.63 8.90 -2.45
C SER A 201 -8.87 8.43 -3.23
N ARG A 202 -8.90 8.65 -4.55
CA ARG A 202 -9.99 8.17 -5.39
C ARG A 202 -9.72 6.75 -5.85
N ILE A 203 -10.74 5.91 -5.86
CA ILE A 203 -10.64 4.54 -6.37
C ILE A 203 -11.80 4.22 -7.31
N VAL A 204 -11.46 3.58 -8.42
CA VAL A 204 -12.43 2.94 -9.33
C VAL A 204 -12.20 1.44 -9.27
N MET A 205 -13.26 0.68 -9.02
CA MET A 205 -13.23 -0.77 -8.90
C MET A 205 -14.16 -1.44 -9.92
N LYS A 206 -13.75 -2.61 -10.36
CA LYS A 206 -14.47 -3.53 -11.23
C LYS A 206 -14.52 -4.89 -10.56
N LEU A 207 -15.70 -5.45 -10.38
CA LEU A 207 -15.90 -6.79 -9.81
C LEU A 207 -16.18 -7.81 -10.90
N GLY A 208 -15.53 -8.97 -10.77
CA GLY A 208 -15.82 -10.16 -11.56
C GLY A 208 -15.36 -10.09 -13.02
N HIS A 209 -15.66 -11.16 -13.75
CA HIS A 209 -15.30 -11.32 -15.15
C HIS A 209 -16.33 -10.72 -16.13
N GLU A 210 -17.51 -10.32 -15.63
CA GLU A 210 -18.63 -9.83 -16.42
C GLU A 210 -18.28 -8.53 -17.16
N ILE A 211 -17.38 -7.73 -16.58
CA ILE A 211 -16.95 -6.42 -17.09
C ILE A 211 -15.44 -6.31 -17.31
N SER A 212 -14.68 -7.36 -16.97
CA SER A 212 -13.21 -7.37 -17.06
C SER A 212 -12.72 -8.76 -17.43
N THR A 213 -12.04 -8.88 -18.57
CA THR A 213 -11.61 -10.19 -19.10
C THR A 213 -10.63 -10.93 -18.20
N ARG A 214 -9.86 -10.20 -17.38
CA ARG A 214 -8.82 -10.75 -16.50
C ARG A 214 -9.24 -10.84 -15.03
N GLY A 215 -10.55 -10.75 -14.76
CA GLY A 215 -11.12 -10.76 -13.42
C GLY A 215 -11.23 -9.36 -12.84
N SER A 216 -11.48 -9.28 -11.53
CA SER A 216 -11.65 -8.01 -10.82
C SER A 216 -10.44 -7.09 -11.00
N ALA A 217 -10.67 -5.79 -11.05
CA ALA A 217 -9.62 -4.80 -11.32
C ALA A 217 -9.90 -3.53 -10.52
N PHE A 218 -8.86 -2.74 -10.22
CA PHE A 218 -9.04 -1.43 -9.62
C PHE A 218 -7.93 -0.46 -9.99
N CYS A 219 -8.24 0.83 -9.93
CA CYS A 219 -7.28 1.90 -10.09
C CYS A 219 -7.47 2.92 -8.96
N ILE A 220 -6.39 3.25 -8.27
CA ILE A 220 -6.34 4.23 -7.20
C ILE A 220 -5.50 5.40 -7.67
N ARG A 221 -6.05 6.60 -7.52
CA ARG A 221 -5.33 7.86 -7.67
C ARG A 221 -5.18 8.53 -6.32
N ARG A 222 -3.94 8.68 -5.88
CA ARG A 222 -3.63 9.25 -4.57
C ARG A 222 -3.52 10.76 -4.66
N PHE A 223 -3.99 11.42 -3.60
CA PHE A 223 -3.72 12.84 -3.41
C PHE A 223 -2.41 13.03 -2.66
N LYS A 224 -1.75 14.15 -2.91
CA LYS A 224 -0.52 14.49 -2.22
C LYS A 224 -0.88 14.94 -0.80
N ASP A 225 -0.34 14.26 0.20
CA ASP A 225 -0.53 14.66 1.61
C ASP A 225 0.05 16.06 1.92
N ASP A 226 1.04 16.50 1.14
CA ASP A 226 1.69 17.81 1.27
C ASP A 226 1.73 18.55 -0.08
N PRO A 227 0.72 19.38 -0.41
CA PRO A 227 0.71 20.15 -1.66
C PRO A 227 1.95 21.07 -1.73
N PHE A 228 2.47 21.32 -2.94
CA PHE A 228 3.61 22.23 -3.05
C PHE A 228 3.20 23.65 -2.67
N SER A 229 4.05 24.30 -1.87
CA SER A 229 3.84 25.69 -1.53
C SER A 229 4.15 26.60 -2.72
N PRO A 230 3.62 27.85 -2.73
CA PRO A 230 4.02 28.83 -3.73
C PRO A 230 5.54 29.07 -3.76
N ALA A 231 6.23 28.94 -2.63
CA ALA A 231 7.69 29.04 -2.56
C ALA A 231 8.37 27.88 -3.30
N ASP A 232 7.83 26.66 -3.18
CA ASP A 232 8.33 25.49 -3.91
C ASP A 232 8.15 25.66 -5.42
N ILE A 233 7.00 26.19 -5.85
CA ILE A 233 6.72 26.49 -7.28
C ILE A 233 7.77 27.46 -7.85
N VAL A 234 8.16 28.48 -7.09
CA VAL A 234 9.23 29.41 -7.48
C VAL A 234 10.60 28.71 -7.48
N ALA A 235 10.87 27.87 -6.50
CA ALA A 235 12.13 27.11 -6.41
C ALA A 235 12.30 26.14 -7.59
N PHE A 236 11.21 25.50 -8.03
CA PHE A 236 11.19 24.65 -9.24
C PHE A 236 11.27 25.44 -10.54
N ARG A 237 11.22 26.78 -10.49
CA ARG A 237 11.15 27.68 -11.64
C ARG A 237 9.94 27.43 -12.55
N THR A 238 8.87 26.85 -11.99
CA THR A 238 7.59 26.70 -12.69
C THR A 238 6.91 28.06 -12.89
N MET A 239 7.05 28.96 -11.90
CA MET A 239 6.64 30.36 -12.00
C MET A 239 7.70 31.28 -11.42
N SER A 240 7.76 32.52 -11.90
CA SER A 240 8.55 33.56 -11.23
C SER A 240 7.87 34.04 -9.95
N SER A 241 8.63 34.60 -9.01
CA SER A 241 8.08 35.22 -7.81
C SER A 241 7.06 36.33 -8.12
N LEU A 242 7.24 37.05 -9.23
CA LEU A 242 6.31 38.09 -9.67
C LEU A 242 4.98 37.52 -10.17
N MET A 243 4.99 36.39 -10.88
CA MET A 243 3.77 35.70 -11.29
C MET A 243 2.99 35.18 -10.08
N VAL A 244 3.69 34.62 -9.09
CA VAL A 244 3.07 34.17 -7.83
C VAL A 244 2.46 35.35 -7.06
N ALA A 245 3.17 36.48 -6.96
CA ALA A 245 2.64 37.69 -6.32
C ALA A 245 1.40 38.24 -7.06
N TYR A 246 1.40 38.21 -8.40
CA TYR A 246 0.24 38.57 -9.20
C TYR A 246 -0.96 37.67 -8.91
N LEU A 247 -0.75 36.34 -8.89
CA LEU A 247 -1.80 35.38 -8.57
C LEU A 247 -2.33 35.57 -7.13
N TRP A 248 -1.46 35.88 -6.16
CA TRP A 248 -1.88 36.20 -4.80
C TRP A 248 -2.86 37.36 -4.78
N ILE A 249 -2.51 38.49 -5.42
CA ILE A 249 -3.41 39.65 -5.50
C ILE A 249 -4.73 39.28 -6.21
N ALA A 250 -4.68 38.50 -7.28
CA ALA A 250 -5.87 38.07 -8.01
C ALA A 250 -6.80 37.19 -7.14
N PHE A 251 -6.25 36.22 -6.40
CA PHE A 251 -7.01 35.40 -5.46
C PHE A 251 -7.61 36.21 -4.31
N GLN A 252 -6.86 37.17 -3.77
CA GLN A 252 -7.35 38.06 -2.71
C GLN A 252 -8.53 38.92 -3.17
N ASN A 253 -8.63 39.21 -4.47
CA ASN A 253 -9.73 39.94 -5.07
C ASN A 253 -10.79 39.01 -5.71
N GLU A 254 -10.77 37.71 -5.39
CA GLU A 254 -11.73 36.71 -5.86
C GLU A 254 -11.87 36.65 -7.38
N VAL A 255 -10.78 36.95 -8.10
CA VAL A 255 -10.78 36.93 -9.56
C VAL A 255 -10.91 35.49 -10.04
N PRO A 256 -11.95 35.14 -10.82
CA PRO A 256 -12.10 33.78 -11.35
C PRO A 256 -10.97 33.48 -12.34
N MET A 257 -10.30 32.35 -12.14
CA MET A 257 -9.15 31.92 -12.93
C MET A 257 -9.29 30.45 -13.34
N LEU A 258 -8.75 30.11 -14.51
CA LEU A 258 -8.74 28.75 -15.05
C LEU A 258 -7.32 28.35 -15.42
N PHE A 259 -6.84 27.24 -14.86
CA PHE A 259 -5.56 26.64 -15.21
C PHE A 259 -5.72 25.60 -16.32
N VAL A 260 -5.12 25.84 -17.49
CA VAL A 260 -5.23 25.01 -18.70
C VAL A 260 -3.88 24.43 -19.09
N GLY A 261 -3.86 23.24 -19.69
CA GLY A 261 -2.64 22.50 -20.04
C GLY A 261 -2.90 21.01 -20.31
N GLY A 262 -1.92 20.31 -20.90
CA GLY A 262 -2.01 18.88 -21.23
C GLY A 262 -2.07 17.96 -20.00
N THR A 263 -2.39 16.68 -20.19
CA THR A 263 -2.35 15.68 -19.11
C THR A 263 -0.96 15.66 -18.47
N ALA A 264 -0.89 15.55 -17.13
CA ALA A 264 0.35 15.60 -16.34
C ALA A 264 1.17 16.91 -16.44
N SER A 265 0.63 18.01 -16.96
CA SER A 265 1.35 19.31 -17.04
C SER A 265 1.41 20.12 -15.73
N GLY A 266 1.09 19.52 -14.58
CA GLY A 266 1.13 20.21 -13.29
C GLY A 266 -0.04 21.17 -12.97
N LYS A 267 -1.17 21.08 -13.68
CA LYS A 267 -2.35 21.96 -13.43
C LYS A 267 -2.88 21.87 -12.01
N THR A 268 -3.23 20.66 -11.56
CA THR A 268 -3.77 20.40 -10.20
C THR A 268 -2.73 20.68 -9.11
N THR A 269 -1.46 20.70 -9.48
CA THR A 269 -0.35 21.04 -8.59
C THR A 269 -0.20 22.55 -8.43
N THR A 270 -0.66 23.31 -9.42
CA THR A 270 -0.56 24.77 -9.47
C THR A 270 -1.80 25.46 -8.87
N LEU A 271 -2.97 24.86 -9.09
CA LEU A 271 -4.23 25.24 -8.45
C LEU A 271 -4.17 24.95 -6.95
#